data_AF-A0A7X8MNG9-F1
#
_entry.id   AF-A0A7X8MNG9-F1
#
_cell.length_a   1.000
_cell.length_b   1.000
_cell.length_c   1.000
_cell.angle_alpha   90.00
_cell.angle_beta   90.00
_cell.angle_gamma   90.00
#
_symmetry.space_group_name_H-M   'P 1'
#
loop_
_entity.id
_entity.type
_entity.pdbx_description
1 polymer ?
#
loop_
_entity_poly.entity_id
_entity_poly.type
_entity_poly.pdbx_seq_one_letter_code
_entity_poly.pdbx_strand_id
1 'polypeptide(L)'
;MNRIRIIGMMDAESEITKQSSPSDFSDDHYDGMSLYRRMDMKPVVLFMSKNAEPARWKVVDGASEFYFRSFSEASNFCQMRGYIFMKGGKRHESD
;
A
#
# COMPACT_ATOMS: atom_id res chain seq x y z
N MET A 1 -0.34 -24.78 0.32
CA MET A 1 -1.58 -24.29 -0.33
C MET A 1 -1.33 -22.85 -0.75
N ASN A 2 -1.11 -22.60 -2.04
CA ASN A 2 -0.68 -21.27 -2.51
C ASN A 2 -1.88 -20.34 -2.56
N ARG A 3 -1.90 -19.31 -1.70
CA ARG A 3 -2.96 -18.31 -1.60
C ARG A 3 -2.71 -17.23 -2.66
N ILE A 4 -3.36 -17.35 -3.81
CA ILE A 4 -3.34 -16.31 -4.85
C ILE A 4 -4.18 -15.12 -4.35
N ARG A 5 -3.60 -13.91 -4.36
CA ARG A 5 -4.31 -12.68 -4.00
C ARG A 5 -4.42 -11.77 -5.21
N ILE A 6 -5.66 -11.49 -5.59
CA ILE A 6 -5.97 -10.55 -6.67
C ILE A 6 -6.13 -9.18 -6.02
N ILE A 7 -5.25 -8.25 -6.41
CA ILE A 7 -5.19 -6.87 -5.89
C ILE A 7 -5.73 -5.84 -6.90
N GLY A 8 -6.41 -6.30 -7.95
CA GLY A 8 -7.08 -5.44 -8.92
C GLY A 8 -7.95 -6.23 -9.90
N MET A 9 -9.10 -5.66 -10.27
CA MET A 9 -9.87 -6.07 -11.45
C MET A 9 -9.75 -4.95 -12.50
N MET A 10 -9.42 -5.34 -13.73
CA MET A 10 -8.97 -4.46 -14.83
C MET A 10 -9.96 -3.36 -15.23
N ASP A 11 -11.25 -3.52 -14.91
CA ASP A 11 -12.31 -2.57 -15.30
C ASP A 11 -12.77 -1.62 -14.17
N ALA A 12 -12.21 -1.73 -12.96
CA ALA A 12 -12.67 -0.96 -11.79
C ALA A 12 -11.54 -0.18 -11.08
N GLU A 13 -10.41 0.04 -11.75
CA GLU A 13 -9.20 0.63 -11.13
C GLU A 13 -9.48 2.00 -10.47
N SER A 14 -10.28 2.85 -11.12
CA SER A 14 -10.71 4.13 -10.55
C SER A 14 -11.66 3.99 -9.36
N GLU A 15 -12.49 2.95 -9.35
CA GLU A 15 -13.47 2.71 -8.30
C GLU A 15 -12.83 2.12 -7.05
N ILE A 16 -11.78 1.29 -7.19
CA ILE A 16 -11.01 0.77 -6.06
C ILE A 16 -10.44 1.93 -5.23
N THR A 17 -9.82 2.92 -5.88
CA THR A 17 -9.25 4.07 -5.14
C THR A 17 -10.31 4.99 -4.51
N LYS A 18 -11.52 5.04 -5.07
CA LYS A 18 -12.65 5.85 -4.55
C LYS A 18 -13.42 5.17 -3.43
N GLN A 19 -13.66 3.86 -3.53
CA GLN A 19 -14.57 3.14 -2.63
C GLN A 19 -13.82 2.42 -1.51
N SER A 20 -12.60 1.94 -1.77
CA SER A 20 -11.83 1.21 -0.76
C SER A 20 -11.17 2.13 0.26
N SER A 21 -11.00 1.61 1.47
CA SER A 21 -10.15 2.14 2.52
C SER A 21 -8.82 1.38 2.56
N PRO A 22 -7.72 1.96 3.08
CA PRO A 22 -6.48 1.20 3.25
C PRO A 22 -6.66 -0.09 4.05
N SER A 23 -7.53 -0.10 5.06
CA SER A 23 -7.81 -1.28 5.89
C SER A 23 -8.48 -2.42 5.15
N ASP A 24 -9.13 -2.17 4.00
CA ASP A 24 -9.74 -3.23 3.18
C ASP A 24 -8.68 -4.16 2.57
N PHE A 25 -7.41 -3.71 2.54
CA PHE A 25 -6.28 -4.47 2.03
C PHE A 25 -5.51 -5.20 3.15
N SER A 26 -5.81 -4.95 4.42
CA SER A 26 -5.14 -5.59 5.55
C SER A 26 -5.30 -7.12 5.52
N ASP A 27 -4.31 -7.81 6.09
CA ASP A 27 -4.31 -9.27 6.22
C ASP A 27 -3.77 -9.73 7.59
N ASP A 28 -3.49 -11.02 7.71
CA ASP A 28 -2.97 -11.64 8.94
C ASP A 28 -1.55 -11.16 9.32
N HIS A 29 -0.83 -10.51 8.41
CA HIS A 29 0.58 -10.15 8.55
C HIS A 29 0.87 -8.65 8.42
N TYR A 30 -0.01 -7.90 7.77
CA TYR A 30 0.16 -6.52 7.38
C TYR A 30 -1.14 -5.74 7.55
N ASP A 31 -1.03 -4.53 8.08
CA ASP A 31 -2.09 -3.54 8.07
C ASP A 31 -1.92 -2.61 6.87
N GLY A 32 -2.99 -2.40 6.10
CA GLY A 32 -3.02 -1.39 5.04
C GLY A 32 -3.10 0.00 5.64
N MET A 33 -2.05 0.80 5.42
CA MET A 33 -1.84 2.09 6.09
C MET A 33 -2.24 3.27 5.23
N SER A 34 -1.94 3.22 3.94
CA SER A 34 -2.24 4.29 2.99
C SER A 34 -2.55 3.73 1.61
N LEU A 35 -3.50 4.38 0.95
CA LEU A 35 -3.90 4.10 -0.42
C LEU A 35 -3.47 5.30 -1.26
N TYR A 36 -2.69 5.00 -2.29
CA TYR A 36 -2.24 5.90 -3.32
C TYR A 36 -2.83 5.46 -4.66
N ARG A 37 -2.70 6.32 -5.67
CA ARG A 37 -2.92 5.98 -7.07
C ARG A 37 -1.73 6.37 -7.92
N ARG A 38 -1.52 5.63 -8.99
CA ARG A 38 -0.67 6.03 -10.11
C ARG A 38 -1.40 7.02 -11.03
N MET A 39 -0.66 7.62 -11.97
CA MET A 39 -1.24 8.48 -13.02
C MET A 39 -2.20 7.70 -13.93
N ASP A 40 -1.97 6.40 -14.14
CA ASP A 40 -2.86 5.50 -14.87
C ASP A 40 -4.03 4.98 -14.01
N MET A 41 -4.33 5.64 -12.88
CA MET A 41 -5.44 5.35 -11.96
C MET A 41 -5.33 4.03 -11.19
N LYS A 42 -4.24 3.27 -11.35
CA LYS A 42 -4.02 2.02 -10.62
C LYS A 42 -3.75 2.26 -9.14
N PRO A 43 -4.31 1.42 -8.24
CA PRO A 43 -4.09 1.54 -6.81
C PRO A 43 -2.65 1.14 -6.44
N VAL A 44 -2.09 1.84 -5.47
CA VAL A 44 -0.85 1.46 -4.78
C VAL A 44 -1.12 1.49 -3.29
N VAL A 45 -0.73 0.44 -2.58
CA VAL A 45 -1.03 0.32 -1.15
C VAL A 45 0.26 0.27 -0.35
N LEU A 46 0.36 1.12 0.67
CA LEU A 46 1.41 1.08 1.68
C LEU A 46 0.91 0.30 2.89
N PHE A 47 1.71 -0.67 3.31
CA PHE A 47 1.44 -1.58 4.41
C PHE A 47 2.46 -1.43 5.54
N MET A 48 2.05 -1.76 6.75
CA MET A 48 2.91 -1.97 7.92
C MET A 48 2.77 -3.40 8.42
N SER A 49 3.88 -4.09 8.65
CA SER A 49 3.93 -5.43 9.23
C SER A 49 3.44 -5.43 10.69
N LYS A 50 2.66 -6.44 11.05
CA LYS A 50 2.16 -6.68 12.42
C LYS A 50 3.22 -7.29 13.33
N ASN A 51 4.11 -8.11 12.77
CA ASN A 51 5.07 -8.93 13.52
C ASN A 51 6.53 -8.53 13.28
N ALA A 52 6.77 -7.51 12.45
CA ALA A 52 8.03 -6.80 12.26
C ALA A 52 9.31 -7.67 12.17
N GLU A 53 9.45 -8.54 11.17
CA GLU A 53 10.75 -8.97 10.60
C GLU A 53 10.58 -9.52 9.16
N PRO A 54 11.52 -9.28 8.20
CA PRO A 54 12.70 -8.40 8.27
C PRO A 54 12.44 -6.95 7.83
N ALA A 55 11.28 -6.64 7.24
CA ALA A 55 10.93 -5.29 6.76
C ALA A 55 9.57 -4.87 7.28
N ARG A 56 9.54 -3.76 8.03
CA ARG A 56 8.32 -3.27 8.69
C ARG A 56 7.34 -2.64 7.70
N TRP A 57 7.82 -2.11 6.58
CA TRP A 57 6.99 -1.39 5.63
C TRP A 57 7.04 -2.05 4.26
N LYS A 58 5.89 -2.12 3.59
CA LYS A 58 5.78 -2.68 2.23
C LYS A 58 4.92 -1.81 1.34
N VAL A 59 5.37 -1.49 0.13
CA VAL A 59 4.55 -0.86 -0.91
C VAL A 59 4.22 -1.90 -1.97
N VAL A 60 2.93 -2.02 -2.32
CA VAL A 60 2.45 -2.91 -3.37
C VAL A 60 1.91 -2.09 -4.54
N ASP A 61 2.48 -2.30 -5.73
CA ASP A 61 2.10 -1.67 -7.01
C ASP A 61 1.88 -2.78 -8.04
N GLY A 62 0.61 -3.14 -8.27
CA GLY A 62 0.26 -4.32 -9.05
C GLY A 62 0.98 -5.56 -8.50
N ALA A 63 1.59 -6.37 -9.37
CA ALA A 63 2.31 -7.58 -8.95
C ALA A 63 3.67 -7.32 -8.25
N SER A 64 4.07 -6.06 -8.07
CA SER A 64 5.37 -5.72 -7.47
C SER A 64 5.23 -5.38 -5.99
N GLU A 65 6.15 -5.90 -5.19
CA GLU A 65 6.26 -5.60 -3.76
C GLU A 65 7.64 -4.98 -3.46
N PHE A 66 7.64 -3.87 -2.73
CA PHE A 66 8.85 -3.15 -2.32
C PHE A 66 8.89 -3.07 -0.80
N TYR A 67 10.03 -3.41 -0.21
CA TYR A 67 10.18 -3.57 1.23
C TYR A 67 11.12 -2.50 1.79
N PHE A 68 10.73 -1.89 2.90
CA PHE A 68 11.45 -0.78 3.53
C PHE A 68 11.57 -0.98 5.03
N ARG A 69 12.61 -0.39 5.63
CA ARG A 69 12.85 -0.49 7.07
C ARG A 69 12.06 0.56 7.83
N SER A 70 11.84 1.73 7.24
CA SER A 70 11.11 2.84 7.86
C SER A 70 9.94 3.34 7.03
N PHE A 71 9.02 4.04 7.69
CA PHE A 71 7.91 4.73 7.02
C PHE A 71 8.44 5.79 6.06
N SER A 72 9.48 6.53 6.47
CA SER A 72 10.08 7.59 5.68
C SER A 72 10.67 7.06 4.37
N GLU A 73 11.35 5.92 4.39
CA GLU A 73 11.85 5.29 3.15
C GLU A 73 10.70 4.92 2.21
N ALA A 74 9.64 4.31 2.74
CA ALA A 74 8.49 3.88 1.96
C ALA A 74 7.69 5.07 1.40
N SER A 75 7.49 6.13 2.19
CA SER A 75 6.79 7.34 1.76
C SER A 75 7.60 8.13 0.74
N ASN A 76 8.92 8.26 0.93
CA ASN A 76 9.83 8.86 -0.04
C ASN A 76 9.82 8.07 -1.36
N PHE A 77 9.78 6.74 -1.31
CA PHE A 77 9.62 5.92 -2.52
C PHE A 77 8.33 6.26 -3.27
N CYS A 78 7.19 6.34 -2.57
CA CYS A 78 5.91 6.72 -3.19
C CYS A 78 5.98 8.12 -3.83
N GLN A 79 6.62 9.08 -3.15
CA GLN A 79 6.81 10.44 -3.67
C GLN A 79 7.69 10.47 -4.92
N MET A 80 8.84 9.78 -4.90
CA MET A 80 9.76 9.69 -6.04
C MET A 80 9.11 9.04 -7.26
N ARG A 81 8.17 8.09 -7.04
CA ARG A 81 7.41 7.43 -8.11
C ARG A 81 6.23 8.27 -8.62
N GLY A 82 5.97 9.42 -8.01
CA GLY A 82 4.86 10.30 -8.40
C GLY A 82 3.48 9.72 -8.07
N TYR A 83 3.39 8.84 -7.07
CA TYR A 83 2.10 8.30 -6.64
C TYR A 83 1.29 9.39 -5.91
N ILE A 84 0.03 9.52 -6.28
CA ILE A 84 -0.90 10.51 -5.73
C ILE A 84 -1.57 9.89 -4.49
N PHE A 85 -1.41 10.52 -3.33
CA PHE A 85 -2.07 10.09 -2.11
C PHE A 85 -3.59 10.21 -2.23
N MET A 86 -4.32 9.17 -1.82
CA MET A 86 -5.78 9.13 -1.88
C MET A 86 -6.40 9.12 -0.48
N LYS A 87 -5.99 8.17 0.38
CA LYS A 87 -6.59 7.93 1.70
C LYS A 87 -5.59 7.30 2.67
N GLY A 88 -5.82 7.45 3.97
CA GLY A 88 -5.03 6.79 5.02
C GLY A 88 -4.15 7.76 5.79
N GLY A 89 -3.02 7.27 6.31
CA GLY A 89 -2.04 8.11 7.02
C GLY A 89 -2.45 8.42 8.47
N LYS A 90 -2.79 7.40 9.27
CA LYS A 90 -2.89 7.60 10.71
C LYS A 90 -1.50 7.52 11.37
N ARG A 91 -1.09 8.63 11.99
CA ARG A 91 -0.33 8.71 13.27
C ARG A 91 0.98 7.89 13.39
N HIS A 92 1.88 7.96 12.42
CA HIS A 92 3.23 7.39 12.61
C HIS A 92 4.38 8.37 12.32
N GLU A 93 4.09 9.68 12.22
CA GLU A 93 5.10 10.75 12.18
C GLU A 93 5.68 11.07 13.57
N SER A 94 5.77 10.08 14.46
CA SER A 94 6.36 10.27 15.79
C SER A 94 7.28 9.10 16.09
N ASP A 95 8.28 8.91 15.23
CA ASP A 95 9.55 8.31 15.63
C ASP A 95 10.54 9.46 15.90
#